data_AF-A0A1F6BS54-F1
#
_entry.id   AF-A0A1F6BS54-F1
#
_cell.length_a   1.000
_cell.length_b   1.000
_cell.length_c   1.000
_cell.angle_alpha   90.00
_cell.angle_beta   90.00
_cell.angle_gamma   90.00
#
_symmetry.space_group_name_H-M   'P 1'
#
loop_
_entity.id
_entity.type
_entity.pdbx_description
1 polymer ?
#
loop_
_entity_poly.entity_id
_entity_poly.type
_entity_poly.pdbx_seq_one_letter_code
_entity_poly.pdbx_strand_id
1 'polypeptide(L)'
;MLSFASELYIFFPGGFGTLDEFFEMATLIQTKKIHRVPIILVNKEYWKPLLDWVEETMYRKNEAIDREDMNIYRLVDNASEALELIKKTI
;
A
#
# COMPACT_ATOMS: atom_id res chain seq x y z
N MET A 1 -9.59 14.20 -7.96
CA MET A 1 -9.28 12.84 -7.49
C MET A 1 -7.84 12.86 -6.99
N LEU A 2 -7.57 12.29 -5.80
CA LEU A 2 -6.23 12.30 -5.17
C LEU A 2 -5.16 11.67 -6.08
N SER A 3 -5.58 10.87 -7.06
CA SER A 3 -4.72 10.13 -7.97
C SER A 3 -4.01 10.93 -9.06
N PHE A 4 -4.45 12.15 -9.37
CA PHE A 4 -4.00 12.84 -10.58
C PHE A 4 -2.61 13.50 -10.47
N ALA A 5 -2.21 13.92 -9.26
CA ALA A 5 -1.00 14.72 -9.06
C ALA A 5 -0.15 14.30 -7.85
N SER A 6 -0.47 13.16 -7.21
CA SER A 6 0.26 12.70 -6.04
C SER A 6 1.52 11.93 -6.43
N GLU A 7 2.65 12.32 -5.85
CA GLU A 7 3.95 11.66 -6.05
C GLU A 7 4.19 10.49 -5.08
N LEU A 8 3.41 10.40 -4.00
CA LEU A 8 3.37 9.27 -3.07
C LEU A 8 2.05 9.19 -2.30
N TYR A 9 1.72 8.02 -1.76
CA TYR A 9 0.64 7.83 -0.79
C TYR A 9 1.17 7.33 0.56
N ILE A 10 0.66 7.91 1.64
CA ILE A 10 0.97 7.48 3.01
C ILE A 10 -0.34 7.18 3.73
N PHE A 11 -0.47 5.96 4.24
CA PHE A 11 -1.64 5.54 5.02
C PHE A 11 -1.23 5.27 6.46
N PHE A 12 -1.87 5.97 7.39
CA PHE A 12 -1.80 5.74 8.83
C PHE A 12 -2.92 4.78 9.27
N PRO A 13 -2.87 4.22 10.50
CA PRO A 13 -3.97 3.44 11.05
C PRO A 13 -5.32 4.16 10.91
N GLY A 14 -6.32 3.46 10.38
CA GLY A 14 -7.60 4.06 10.03
C GLY A 14 -8.78 3.09 10.09
N GLY A 15 -9.88 3.48 9.42
CA GLY A 15 -11.09 2.65 9.31
C GLY A 15 -11.44 2.38 7.86
N PHE A 16 -12.73 2.19 7.57
CA PHE A 16 -13.18 1.85 6.22
C PHE A 16 -12.77 2.86 5.14
N GLY A 17 -12.83 4.17 5.40
CA GLY A 17 -12.39 5.17 4.41
C GLY A 17 -10.90 5.09 4.07
N THR A 18 -10.06 4.76 5.05
CA THR A 18 -8.62 4.56 4.82
C THR A 18 -8.36 3.30 3.99
N LEU A 19 -9.11 2.23 4.29
CA LEU A 19 -9.00 0.97 3.55
C LEU A 19 -9.53 1.09 2.12
N ASP A 20 -10.62 1.83 1.92
CA ASP A 20 -11.19 2.14 0.60
C ASP A 20 -10.16 2.80 -0.30
N GLU A 21 -9.58 3.92 0.17
CA GLU A 21 -8.54 4.64 -0.56
C GLU A 21 -7.27 3.79 -0.78
N PHE A 22 -6.86 3.00 0.22
CA PHE A 22 -5.71 2.10 0.08
C PHE A 22 -5.93 1.06 -1.03
N PHE A 23 -7.07 0.38 -1.03
CA PHE A 23 -7.38 -0.64 -2.04
C PHE A 23 -7.65 -0.02 -3.41
N GLU A 24 -8.23 1.18 -3.49
CA GLU A 24 -8.36 1.91 -4.75
C GLU A 24 -6.98 2.18 -5.35
N MET A 25 -6.05 2.74 -4.57
CA MET A 25 -4.70 3.04 -5.07
C MET A 25 -3.94 1.77 -5.45
N ALA A 26 -4.02 0.72 -4.63
CA ALA A 26 -3.41 -0.57 -4.94
C ALA A 26 -3.93 -1.13 -6.27
N THR A 27 -5.25 -1.09 -6.48
CA THR A 27 -5.90 -1.57 -7.72
C THR A 27 -5.49 -0.73 -8.93
N LEU A 28 -5.45 0.60 -8.81
CA LEU A 28 -5.05 1.47 -9.92
C LEU A 28 -3.59 1.27 -10.34
N ILE A 29 -2.69 1.02 -9.37
CA ILE A 29 -1.28 0.71 -9.64
C ILE A 29 -1.14 -0.68 -10.26
N GLN A 30 -1.80 -1.69 -9.68
CA GLN A 30 -1.80 -3.07 -10.16
C GLN A 30 -2.24 -3.14 -11.64
N THR A 31 -3.35 -2.48 -11.96
CA THR A 31 -3.93 -2.46 -13.32
C THR A 31 -3.23 -1.48 -14.26
N LYS A 32 -2.15 -0.81 -13.81
CA LYS A 32 -1.37 0.18 -14.57
C LYS A 32 -2.22 1.34 -15.11
N LYS A 33 -3.32 1.67 -14.41
CA LYS A 33 -4.18 2.82 -14.74
C LYS A 33 -3.54 4.13 -14.30
N ILE A 34 -2.68 4.08 -13.29
CA ILE A 34 -1.77 5.17 -12.91
C ILE A 34 -0.33 4.68 -12.97
N HIS A 35 0.62 5.62 -13.04
CA HIS A 35 2.03 5.30 -12.93
C HIS A 35 2.34 4.73 -11.54
N ARG A 36 3.46 4.02 -11.41
CA ARG A 36 3.83 3.41 -10.13
C ARG A 36 4.18 4.48 -9.12
N VAL A 37 3.23 4.79 -8.24
CA VAL A 37 3.38 5.72 -7.12
C VAL A 37 3.71 4.91 -5.85
N PRO A 38 4.74 5.28 -5.06
CA PRO A 38 5.04 4.58 -3.81
C PRO A 38 3.88 4.66 -2.81
N ILE A 39 3.46 3.51 -2.27
CA ILE A 39 2.53 3.43 -1.13
C ILE A 39 3.31 3.08 0.13
N ILE A 40 3.17 3.91 1.17
CA ILE A 40 3.77 3.70 2.50
C ILE A 40 2.66 3.46 3.53
N LEU A 41 2.75 2.35 4.23
CA LEU A 41 1.86 1.98 5.33
C LEU A 41 2.61 2.19 6.65
N VAL A 42 2.14 3.11 7.47
CA VAL A 42 2.75 3.46 8.76
C VAL A 42 2.10 2.65 9.88
N ASN A 43 2.91 2.18 10.83
CA ASN A 43 2.56 1.30 11.94
C ASN A 43 2.37 -0.17 11.50
N LYS A 44 3.44 -0.97 11.59
CA LYS A 44 3.42 -2.38 11.20
C LYS A 44 2.39 -3.21 11.97
N GLU A 45 2.22 -2.96 13.26
CA GLU A 45 1.29 -3.70 14.11
C GLU A 45 -0.15 -3.60 13.59
N TYR A 46 -0.56 -2.41 13.16
CA TYR A 46 -1.90 -2.19 12.60
C TYR A 46 -2.10 -2.88 11.24
N TRP A 47 -1.14 -2.72 10.31
CA TRP A 47 -1.31 -3.20 8.93
C TRP A 47 -1.04 -4.69 8.76
N LYS A 48 -0.15 -5.27 9.58
CA LYS A 48 0.32 -6.64 9.39
C LYS A 48 -0.79 -7.69 9.35
N PRO A 49 -1.82 -7.67 10.23
CA PRO A 49 -2.91 -8.64 10.16
C PRO A 49 -3.67 -8.64 8.82
N LEU A 50 -3.90 -7.45 8.24
CA LEU A 50 -4.55 -7.33 6.94
C LEU A 50 -3.66 -7.87 5.81
N LEU A 51 -2.37 -7.55 5.84
CA LEU A 51 -1.43 -7.97 4.80
C LEU A 51 -1.10 -9.46 4.88
N ASP A 52 -1.04 -10.03 6.08
CA ASP A 52 -0.93 -11.47 6.27
C ASP A 52 -2.19 -12.17 5.68
N TRP A 53 -3.39 -11.58 5.82
CA TRP A 53 -4.59 -12.09 5.14
C TRP A 53 -4.50 -11.97 3.61
N VAL A 54 -3.97 -10.87 3.07
CA VAL A 54 -3.73 -10.70 1.63
C VAL A 54 -2.77 -11.78 1.11
N GLU A 55 -1.65 -12.03 1.79
CA GLU A 55 -0.68 -13.06 1.37
C GLU A 55 -1.29 -14.47 1.45
N GLU A 56 -1.86 -14.85 2.60
CA GLU A 56 -2.29 -16.22 2.83
C GLU A 56 -3.61 -16.55 2.11
N THR A 57 -4.56 -15.61 2.11
CA THR A 57 -5.88 -15.84 1.54
C THR A 57 -5.95 -15.41 0.09
N MET A 58 -5.65 -14.15 -0.25
CA MET A 58 -5.82 -13.69 -1.63
C MET A 58 -4.79 -14.31 -2.56
N TYR A 59 -3.52 -14.30 -2.19
CA TYR A 59 -2.45 -14.85 -3.03
C TYR A 59 -2.37 -16.38 -2.94
N ARG A 60 -1.91 -16.94 -1.81
CA ARG A 60 -1.54 -18.38 -1.73
C ARG A 60 -2.72 -19.33 -1.91
N LYS A 61 -3.87 -19.02 -1.32
CA LYS A 61 -5.03 -19.93 -1.31
C LYS A 61 -5.92 -19.79 -2.54
N ASN A 62 -6.13 -18.57 -3.04
CA ASN A 62 -7.13 -18.30 -4.07
C ASN A 62 -6.54 -17.80 -5.39
N GLU A 63 -5.23 -17.50 -5.45
CA GLU A 63 -4.57 -16.94 -6.65
C GLU A 63 -5.32 -15.72 -7.22
N ALA A 64 -5.90 -14.91 -6.34
CA ALA A 64 -6.69 -13.73 -6.71
C ALA A 64 -5.84 -12.51 -7.10
N ILE A 65 -4.55 -12.53 -6.74
CA ILE A 65 -3.54 -11.52 -7.05
C ILE A 65 -2.22 -12.23 -7.38
N ASP A 66 -1.30 -11.51 -8.03
CA ASP A 66 0.05 -12.01 -8.28
C ASP A 66 0.96 -11.77 -7.07
N ARG A 67 2.06 -12.53 -6.98
CA ARG A 67 3.04 -12.35 -5.90
C ARG A 67 3.63 -10.94 -5.91
N GLU A 68 3.79 -10.39 -7.10
CA GLU A 68 4.38 -9.09 -7.36
C GLU A 68 3.51 -7.93 -6.87
N ASP A 69 2.20 -8.14 -6.69
CA ASP A 69 1.26 -7.11 -6.25
C ASP A 69 1.54 -6.70 -4.80
N MET A 70 2.08 -7.60 -3.97
CA MET A 70 2.54 -7.27 -2.62
C MET A 70 3.76 -6.32 -2.62
N ASN A 71 4.42 -6.11 -3.77
CA ASN A 71 5.50 -5.13 -3.91
C ASN A 71 4.99 -3.70 -4.16
N ILE A 72 3.68 -3.48 -4.25
CA ILE A 72 3.07 -2.16 -4.48
C ILE A 72 3.25 -1.24 -3.26
N TYR A 73 3.27 -1.79 -2.05
CA TYR A 73 3.39 -1.04 -0.80
C TYR A 73 4.66 -1.37 -0.01
N ARG A 74 4.97 -0.53 0.98
CA ARG A 74 6.05 -0.69 1.96
C ARG A 74 5.53 -0.41 3.37
N LEU A 75 5.93 -1.22 4.35
CA LEU A 75 5.60 -0.97 5.75
C LEU A 75 6.74 -0.32 6.52
N VAL A 76 6.40 0.64 7.37
CA VAL A 76 7.31 1.31 8.30
C VAL A 76 6.68 1.39 9.68
N ASP A 77 7.51 1.51 10.72
CA ASP A 77 7.00 1.57 12.09
C ASP A 77 6.51 2.97 12.46
N ASN A 78 7.10 4.01 11.89
CA ASN A 78 6.84 5.40 12.27
C ASN A 78 7.02 6.39 11.11
N ALA A 79 6.59 7.63 11.35
CA ALA A 79 6.66 8.71 10.36
C ALA A 79 8.11 9.09 9.98
N SER A 80 9.08 8.92 10.88
CA SER A 80 10.48 9.21 10.59
C SER A 80 11.04 8.26 9.53
N GLU A 81 10.76 6.96 9.66
CA GLU A 81 11.10 5.95 8.64
C GLU A 81 10.40 6.23 7.30
N ALA A 82 9.12 6.64 7.33
CA ALA A 82 8.40 7.05 6.13
C ALA A 82 9.15 8.20 5.43
N LEU A 83 9.56 9.22 6.18
CA LEU A 83 10.31 10.36 5.66
C LEU A 83 11.66 9.96 5.07
N GLU A 84 12.38 9.03 5.69
CA GLU A 84 13.63 8.50 5.15
C GLU A 84 13.44 7.76 3.83
N LEU A 85 12.36 6.97 3.70
CA LEU A 85 12.02 6.30 2.43
C LEU A 85 11.70 7.30 1.33
N ILE A 86 10.94 8.35 1.66
CA ILE A 86 10.57 9.41 0.71
C ILE A 86 11.83 10.09 0.16
N LYS A 87 12.77 10.48 1.04
CA LYS A 87 14.04 11.11 0.65
C LYS A 87 14.94 10.25 -0.24
N LYS A 88 14.78 8.93 -0.22
CA LYS A 88 15.54 7.99 -1.08
C LYS A 88 14.87 7.74 -2.42
N THR A 89 13.58 8.09 -2.54
CA THR A 89 12.74 7.75 -3.70
C THR A 89 12.52 8.96 -4.63
N ILE A 90 12.65 10.18 -4.09
CA ILE A 90 12.59 11.46 -4.81
C ILE A 90 14.01 11.92 -5.17
#